data_AF-A0A929V8F7-F1
#
_entry.id   AF-A0A929V8F7-F1
#
_cell.length_a   1.000
_cell.length_b   1.000
_cell.length_c   1.000
_cell.angle_alpha   90.00
_cell.angle_beta   90.00
_cell.angle_gamma   90.00
#
_symmetry.space_group_name_H-M   'P 1'
#
loop_
_entity.id
_entity.type
_entity.pdbx_description
1 polymer ?
#
loop_
_entity_poly.entity_id
_entity_poly.type
_entity_poly.pdbx_seq_one_letter_code
_entity_poly.pdbx_strand_id
1 'polypeptide(L)'
;MVELKMKTLVGMTIEKWAQSPVTSEMVRPYPVEKEEVILVFLDGSNLTVKEAEDGSGQIVWEWSDTKRPFSCRPKDGPMKVKISEDVDSGRLEILASGTGETVLLVSREEVDFCEEMFEKTPRIMEKRPVWIFAGGSGFGKSTLGRFLELQGKIIYETDSDQRLPNIIMADVIVAGNRNRSLSIDDICARLPDGVEPIFVEFSLAEEYLTKK
;
A
#
# COMPACT_ATOMS: atom_id res chain seq x y z
N MET A 1 20.80 -13.11 18.24
CA MET A 1 21.55 -14.18 17.52
C MET A 1 21.64 -13.73 16.08
N VAL A 2 22.84 -13.67 15.49
CA VAL A 2 23.00 -13.15 14.12
C VAL A 2 22.91 -14.29 13.11
N GLU A 3 21.88 -14.26 12.27
CA GLU A 3 21.75 -15.18 11.14
C GLU A 3 22.32 -14.55 9.86
N LEU A 4 23.14 -15.32 9.13
CA LEU A 4 23.78 -14.88 7.89
C LEU A 4 23.27 -15.71 6.71
N LYS A 5 22.65 -15.06 5.72
CA LYS A 5 22.13 -15.70 4.51
C LYS A 5 22.73 -15.05 3.26
N MET A 6 22.97 -15.86 2.24
CA MET A 6 23.30 -15.39 0.90
C MET A 6 22.12 -15.70 -0.01
N LYS A 7 21.58 -14.68 -0.69
CA LYS A 7 20.45 -14.83 -1.62
C LYS A 7 20.68 -14.04 -2.90
N THR A 8 19.93 -14.38 -3.93
CA THR A 8 19.90 -13.61 -5.18
C THR A 8 18.60 -12.83 -5.23
N LEU A 9 18.68 -11.51 -5.04
CA LEU A 9 17.57 -10.58 -5.14
C LEU A 9 17.20 -10.38 -6.62
N VAL A 10 15.92 -10.58 -6.96
CA VAL A 10 15.42 -10.46 -8.35
C VAL A 10 14.48 -9.28 -8.53
N GLY A 11 13.91 -8.76 -7.45
CA GLY A 11 13.02 -7.61 -7.51
C GLY A 11 12.50 -7.23 -6.14
N MET A 12 11.72 -6.16 -6.15
CA MET A 12 11.10 -5.59 -4.96
C MET A 12 9.67 -5.14 -5.28
N THR A 13 8.75 -5.36 -4.35
CA THR A 13 7.43 -4.73 -4.35
C THR A 13 7.41 -3.66 -3.27
N ILE A 14 6.90 -2.48 -3.62
CA ILE A 14 6.55 -1.42 -2.65
C ILE A 14 5.03 -1.28 -2.69
N GLU A 15 4.39 -1.42 -1.53
CA GLU A 15 2.95 -1.27 -1.36
C GLU A 15 2.66 -0.14 -0.36
N LYS A 16 1.75 0.77 -0.72
CA LYS A 16 1.29 1.88 0.12
C LYS A 16 -0.20 1.74 0.40
N TRP A 17 -0.63 1.86 1.65
CA TRP A 17 -2.04 1.78 2.02
C TRP A 17 -2.38 2.68 3.21
N ALA A 18 -3.67 2.95 3.42
CA ALA A 18 -4.13 3.62 4.62
C ALA A 18 -4.41 2.59 5.73
N GLN A 19 -3.88 2.79 6.93
CA GLN A 19 -4.22 1.98 8.10
C GLN A 19 -4.92 2.84 9.14
N SER A 20 -6.05 2.33 9.67
CA SER A 20 -6.66 2.91 10.85
C SER A 20 -5.88 2.47 12.11
N PRO A 21 -5.43 3.40 12.95
CA PRO A 21 -4.79 3.05 14.22
C PRO A 21 -5.73 2.29 15.16
N VAL A 22 -5.20 1.30 15.90
CA VAL A 22 -5.96 0.47 16.85
C VAL A 22 -6.28 1.27 18.13
N THR A 23 -7.45 1.90 18.13
CA THR A 23 -8.29 2.43 19.25
C THR A 23 -7.67 3.25 20.41
N SER A 24 -8.25 4.43 20.63
CA SER A 24 -8.70 4.86 21.98
C SER A 24 -10.18 5.27 21.91
N GLU A 25 -10.97 4.97 22.95
CA GLU A 25 -12.44 5.10 22.98
C GLU A 25 -12.99 6.54 22.89
N MET A 26 -12.14 7.57 22.84
CA MET A 26 -12.60 8.96 22.91
C MET A 26 -12.36 9.79 21.64
N VAL A 27 -11.48 9.34 20.73
CA VAL A 27 -11.20 10.00 19.45
C VAL A 27 -10.82 8.93 18.44
N ARG A 28 -11.55 8.78 17.32
CA ARG A 28 -11.07 7.97 16.18
C ARG A 28 -9.78 8.61 15.68
N PRO A 29 -8.60 7.99 15.85
CA PRO A 29 -7.39 8.62 15.40
C PRO A 29 -7.36 8.57 13.87
N TYR A 30 -6.81 9.62 13.29
CA TYR A 30 -6.79 9.83 11.85
C TYR A 30 -6.02 8.68 11.16
N PRO A 31 -6.52 8.06 10.07
CA PRO A 31 -5.76 7.01 9.39
C PRO A 31 -4.42 7.54 8.91
N VAL A 32 -3.40 6.70 9.00
CA VAL A 32 -2.02 7.01 8.59
C VAL A 32 -1.66 6.22 7.34
N GLU A 33 -0.85 6.82 6.47
CA GLU A 33 -0.28 6.09 5.34
C GLU A 33 0.83 5.16 5.86
N LYS A 34 0.80 3.93 5.37
CA LYS A 34 1.76 2.88 5.70
C LYS A 34 2.42 2.40 4.42
N GLU A 35 3.67 2.00 4.56
CA GLU A 35 4.47 1.43 3.48
C GLU A 35 4.97 0.03 3.88
N GLU A 36 5.00 -0.86 2.91
CA GLU A 36 5.55 -2.20 3.00
C GLU A 36 6.53 -2.40 1.85
N VAL A 37 7.71 -2.87 2.21
CA VAL A 37 8.74 -3.27 1.26
C VAL A 37 8.86 -4.78 1.27
N ILE A 38 8.72 -5.39 0.10
CA ILE A 38 8.83 -6.83 -0.08
C ILE A 38 9.98 -7.11 -1.04
N LEU A 39 11.06 -7.68 -0.52
CA LEU A 39 12.17 -8.16 -1.32
C LEU A 39 11.88 -9.58 -1.80
N VAL A 40 12.07 -9.83 -3.09
CA VAL A 40 11.80 -11.13 -3.71
C VAL A 40 13.09 -11.77 -4.18
N PHE A 41 13.32 -13.00 -3.77
CA PHE A 41 14.53 -13.74 -4.08
C PHE A 41 14.30 -14.84 -5.12
N LEU A 42 15.37 -15.18 -5.86
CA LEU A 42 15.34 -16.16 -6.95
C LEU A 42 14.91 -17.56 -6.48
N ASP A 43 15.15 -17.90 -5.21
CA ASP A 43 14.79 -19.18 -4.62
C ASP A 43 13.31 -19.32 -4.27
N GLY A 44 12.50 -18.26 -4.46
CA GLY A 44 11.06 -18.24 -4.13
C GLY A 44 10.75 -17.72 -2.72
N SER A 45 11.77 -17.45 -1.90
CA SER A 45 11.57 -16.77 -0.63
C SER A 45 11.35 -15.26 -0.81
N ASN A 46 10.57 -14.68 0.09
CA ASN A 46 10.33 -13.26 0.20
C ASN A 46 10.67 -12.78 1.61
N LEU A 47 11.13 -11.54 1.68
CA LEU A 47 11.35 -10.84 2.93
C LEU A 47 10.50 -9.58 2.92
N THR A 48 9.61 -9.51 3.88
CA THR A 48 8.65 -8.44 4.04
C THR A 48 9.04 -7.58 5.23
N VAL A 49 9.14 -6.28 5.02
CA VAL A 49 9.38 -5.28 6.06
C VAL A 49 8.16 -4.37 6.14
N LYS A 50 7.50 -4.41 7.29
CA LYS A 50 6.30 -3.62 7.60
C LYS A 50 6.63 -2.61 8.69
N GLU A 51 6.15 -1.39 8.55
CA GLU A 51 6.17 -0.46 9.67
C GLU A 51 5.13 -0.87 10.72
N ALA A 52 5.57 -1.23 11.92
CA ALA A 52 4.73 -1.56 13.06
C ALA A 52 4.07 -0.30 13.66
N GLU A 53 3.14 -0.50 14.60
CA GLU A 53 2.42 0.61 15.26
C GLU A 53 3.32 1.47 16.15
N ASP A 54 4.42 0.91 16.66
CA ASP A 54 5.41 1.59 17.48
C ASP A 54 6.52 2.28 16.65
N GLY A 55 6.39 2.28 15.32
CA GLY A 55 7.38 2.82 14.39
C GLY A 55 8.59 1.91 14.14
N SER A 56 8.64 0.72 14.75
CA SER A 56 9.67 -0.28 14.45
C SER A 56 9.35 -1.04 13.16
N GLY A 57 10.36 -1.60 12.50
CA GLY A 57 10.16 -2.50 11.37
C GLY A 57 9.85 -3.93 11.84
N GLN A 58 8.65 -4.44 11.55
CA GLN A 58 8.36 -5.87 11.65
C GLN A 58 8.92 -6.60 10.43
N ILE A 59 9.78 -7.58 10.67
CA ILE A 59 10.40 -8.41 9.64
C ILE A 59 9.69 -9.76 9.58
N VAL A 60 9.22 -10.15 8.38
CA VAL A 60 8.52 -11.42 8.15
C VAL A 60 9.12 -12.13 6.95
N TRP A 61 9.49 -13.40 7.13
CA TRP A 61 9.90 -14.28 6.04
C TRP A 61 8.73 -15.10 5.55
N GLU A 62 8.50 -15.09 4.24
CA GLU A 62 7.44 -15.86 3.59
C GLU A 62 8.01 -16.66 2.41
N TRP A 63 7.39 -17.79 2.10
CA TRP A 63 7.67 -18.57 0.90
C TRP A 63 6.54 -18.38 -0.11
N SER A 64 6.88 -18.14 -1.38
CA SER A 64 5.91 -18.07 -2.46
C SER A 64 6.31 -19.01 -3.59
N ASP A 65 5.44 -19.97 -3.86
CA ASP A 65 5.56 -20.86 -5.02
C ASP A 65 5.20 -20.15 -6.34
N THR A 66 4.58 -18.98 -6.25
CA THR A 66 4.22 -18.16 -7.42
C THR A 66 5.22 -17.02 -7.61
N LYS A 67 5.54 -16.69 -8.87
CA LYS A 67 6.37 -15.52 -9.18
C LYS A 67 5.61 -14.25 -8.78
N ARG A 68 5.99 -13.65 -7.66
CA ARG A 68 5.45 -12.37 -7.22
C ARG A 68 5.83 -11.30 -8.26
N PRO A 69 4.88 -10.47 -8.72
CA PRO A 69 5.23 -9.34 -9.58
C PRO A 69 6.07 -8.32 -8.79
N PHE A 70 7.05 -7.70 -9.47
CA PHE A 70 7.90 -6.66 -8.87
C PHE A 70 7.41 -5.27 -9.25
N SER A 71 7.46 -4.32 -8.31
CA SER A 71 7.34 -2.89 -8.56
C SER A 71 8.65 -2.32 -9.11
N CYS A 72 9.79 -2.84 -8.64
CA CYS A 72 11.14 -2.44 -9.02
C CYS A 72 12.04 -3.65 -9.28
N ARG A 73 13.08 -3.49 -10.12
CA ARG A 73 14.11 -4.52 -10.41
C ARG A 73 15.50 -3.92 -10.18
N PRO A 74 16.51 -4.70 -9.78
CA PRO A 74 17.87 -4.17 -9.71
C PRO A 74 18.35 -3.76 -11.12
N LYS A 75 19.01 -2.60 -11.25
CA LYS A 75 19.40 -2.00 -12.55
C LYS A 75 20.30 -2.90 -13.40
N ASP A 76 21.22 -3.62 -12.75
CA ASP A 76 22.20 -4.47 -13.42
C ASP A 76 21.78 -5.95 -13.48
N GLY A 77 20.48 -6.22 -13.28
CA GLY A 77 19.93 -7.58 -13.22
C GLY A 77 20.04 -8.22 -11.83
N PRO A 78 19.75 -9.53 -11.69
CA PRO A 78 19.69 -10.20 -10.39
C PRO A 78 20.96 -10.00 -9.55
N MET A 79 20.78 -9.51 -8.33
CA MET A 79 21.87 -9.10 -7.44
C MET A 79 22.09 -10.13 -6.34
N LYS A 80 23.33 -10.59 -6.14
CA LYS A 80 23.66 -11.38 -4.95
C LYS A 80 23.75 -10.45 -3.73
N VAL A 81 23.04 -10.79 -2.67
CA VAL A 81 23.02 -10.03 -1.42
C VAL A 81 23.42 -10.89 -0.24
N LYS A 82 24.08 -10.25 0.73
CA LYS A 82 24.38 -10.79 2.05
C LYS A 82 23.38 -10.19 3.04
N ILE A 83 22.68 -11.06 3.74
CA ILE A 83 21.64 -10.69 4.71
C ILE A 83 22.17 -11.03 6.10
N SER A 84 22.19 -10.03 6.98
CA SER A 84 22.57 -10.16 8.39
C SER A 84 21.38 -9.74 9.24
N GLU A 85 20.78 -10.70 9.94
CA GLU A 85 19.58 -10.49 10.77
C GLU A 85 19.91 -10.73 12.24
N ASP A 86 19.68 -9.74 13.09
CA ASP A 86 19.77 -9.87 14.54
C ASP A 86 18.38 -9.77 15.17
N VAL A 87 17.82 -10.95 15.44
CA VAL A 87 16.46 -11.12 15.97
C VAL A 87 16.27 -10.43 17.33
N ASP A 88 17.34 -10.33 18.14
CA ASP A 88 17.23 -9.78 19.50
C ASP A 88 17.09 -8.25 19.48
N SER A 89 17.75 -7.60 18.53
CA SER A 89 17.70 -6.14 18.36
C SER A 89 16.64 -5.69 17.35
N GLY A 90 16.09 -6.61 16.55
CA GLY A 90 15.20 -6.28 15.44
C GLY A 90 15.94 -5.61 14.28
N ARG A 91 17.26 -5.82 14.18
CA ARG A 91 18.10 -5.23 13.14
C ARG A 91 18.22 -6.18 11.96
N LEU A 92 18.06 -5.65 10.76
CA LEU A 92 18.29 -6.37 9.51
C LEU A 92 19.13 -5.50 8.58
N GLU A 93 20.20 -6.08 8.07
CA GLU A 93 21.09 -5.40 7.12
C GLU A 93 21.29 -6.28 5.89
N ILE A 94 21.02 -5.71 4.72
CA ILE A 94 21.17 -6.36 3.43
C ILE A 94 22.17 -5.58 2.62
N LEU A 95 23.27 -6.23 2.27
CA LEU A 95 24.36 -5.63 1.51
C LEU A 95 24.50 -6.31 0.15
N ALA A 96 24.75 -5.53 -0.89
CA ALA A 96 25.14 -6.05 -2.20
C ALA A 96 26.48 -6.79 -2.05
N SER A 97 26.53 -8.08 -2.40
CA SER A 97 27.72 -8.92 -2.13
C SER A 97 28.95 -8.50 -2.92
N GLY A 98 28.80 -7.79 -4.04
CA GLY A 98 29.90 -7.34 -4.89
C GLY A 98 30.53 -6.02 -4.45
N THR A 99 29.70 -5.05 -4.02
CA THR A 99 30.12 -3.69 -3.68
C THR A 99 30.18 -3.43 -2.18
N GLY A 100 29.44 -4.22 -1.37
CA GLY A 100 29.24 -3.97 0.06
C GLY A 100 28.28 -2.82 0.35
N GLU A 101 27.67 -2.23 -0.67
CA GLU A 101 26.70 -1.15 -0.52
C GLU A 101 25.40 -1.66 0.11
N THR A 102 24.77 -0.81 0.90
CA THR A 102 23.52 -1.12 1.60
C THR A 102 22.35 -1.12 0.62
N VAL A 103 21.64 -2.24 0.57
CA VAL A 103 20.39 -2.39 -0.18
C VAL A 103 19.21 -2.01 0.70
N LEU A 104 19.17 -2.54 1.92
CA LEU A 104 18.13 -2.31 2.91
C LEU A 104 18.73 -2.39 4.31
N LEU A 105 18.39 -1.42 5.15
CA LEU A 105 18.66 -1.41 6.58
C LEU A 105 17.35 -1.23 7.32
N VAL A 106 17.10 -2.10 8.30
CA VAL A 106 15.98 -1.98 9.24
C VAL A 106 16.57 -2.00 10.64
N SER A 107 16.18 -1.03 11.44
CA SER A 107 16.49 -0.98 12.86
C SER A 107 15.30 -0.40 13.64
N ARG A 108 15.47 -0.20 14.94
CA ARG A 108 14.48 0.52 15.77
C ARG A 108 14.38 2.01 15.44
N GLU A 109 15.42 2.57 14.84
CA GLU A 109 15.57 4.01 14.66
C GLU A 109 15.32 4.42 13.20
N GLU A 110 15.53 3.51 12.25
CA GLU A 110 15.45 3.81 10.83
C GLU A 110 15.11 2.58 9.98
N VAL A 111 14.38 2.85 8.90
CA VAL A 111 14.25 1.97 7.74
C VAL A 111 14.83 2.74 6.56
N ASP A 112 15.94 2.27 6.00
CA ASP A 112 16.60 2.90 4.86
C ASP A 112 16.73 1.91 3.71
N PHE A 113 16.33 2.36 2.52
CA PHE A 113 16.30 1.57 1.31
C PHE A 113 16.99 2.33 0.17
N CYS A 114 17.96 1.69 -0.46
CA CYS A 114 18.70 2.30 -1.56
C CYS A 114 17.93 2.19 -2.87
N GLU A 115 16.97 3.11 -3.09
CA GLU A 115 16.19 3.19 -4.32
C GLU A 115 17.06 3.28 -5.58
N GLU A 116 18.24 3.90 -5.48
CA GLU A 116 19.14 4.11 -6.60
C GLU A 116 19.68 2.82 -7.23
N MET A 117 19.66 1.70 -6.49
CA MET A 117 20.05 0.40 -7.03
C MET A 117 19.00 -0.22 -7.95
N PHE A 118 17.79 0.36 -7.98
CA PHE A 118 16.65 -0.22 -8.65
C PHE A 118 16.11 0.67 -9.76
N GLU A 119 15.56 0.03 -10.78
CA GLU A 119 14.72 0.67 -11.78
C GLU A 119 13.25 0.33 -11.51
N LYS A 120 12.40 1.34 -11.66
CA LYS A 120 10.95 1.19 -11.55
C LYS A 120 10.42 0.42 -12.75
N THR A 121 9.49 -0.50 -12.51
CA THR A 121 8.76 -1.19 -13.57
C THR A 121 7.44 -0.46 -13.85
N PRO A 122 6.72 -0.80 -14.94
CA PRO A 122 5.36 -0.29 -15.16
C PRO A 122 4.34 -0.63 -14.07
N ARG A 123 4.70 -1.49 -13.10
CA ARG A 123 3.85 -1.85 -11.96
C ARG A 123 4.05 -0.95 -10.74
N ILE A 124 5.00 -0.01 -10.79
CA ILE A 124 5.16 0.96 -9.71
C ILE A 124 3.88 1.80 -9.56
N MET A 125 3.45 2.00 -8.33
CA MET A 125 2.37 2.92 -8.02
C MET A 125 2.99 4.19 -7.45
N GLU A 126 3.21 5.20 -8.30
CA GLU A 126 3.81 6.49 -7.89
C GLU A 126 2.98 7.22 -6.83
N LYS A 127 1.67 6.97 -6.84
CA LYS A 127 0.71 7.55 -5.90
C LYS A 127 -0.19 6.45 -5.36
N ARG A 128 -0.64 6.63 -4.12
CA ARG A 128 -1.60 5.71 -3.49
C ARG A 128 -2.96 5.83 -4.20
N PRO A 129 -3.56 4.71 -4.66
CA PRO A 129 -4.84 4.76 -5.32
C PRO A 129 -5.96 5.02 -4.31
N VAL A 130 -6.91 5.89 -4.65
CA VAL A 130 -8.17 6.04 -3.92
C VAL A 130 -9.33 5.78 -4.86
N TRP A 131 -10.11 4.74 -4.58
CA TRP A 131 -11.21 4.33 -5.45
C TRP A 131 -12.47 5.12 -5.09
N ILE A 132 -13.01 5.87 -6.05
CA ILE A 132 -14.24 6.65 -5.84
C ILE A 132 -15.38 5.95 -6.58
N PHE A 133 -16.26 5.32 -5.80
CA PHE A 133 -17.43 4.61 -6.31
C PHE A 133 -18.57 5.61 -6.48
N ALA A 134 -18.92 5.91 -7.72
CA ALA A 134 -19.96 6.87 -8.09
C ALA A 134 -21.08 6.19 -8.89
N GLY A 135 -22.28 6.79 -8.91
CA GLY A 135 -23.41 6.29 -9.71
C GLY A 135 -24.73 6.27 -8.96
N GLY A 136 -25.79 5.83 -9.63
CA GLY A 136 -27.15 5.80 -9.08
C GLY A 136 -27.29 4.93 -7.82
N SER A 137 -28.35 5.19 -7.05
CA SER A 137 -28.68 4.40 -5.86
C SER A 137 -29.12 2.99 -6.27
N GLY A 138 -28.82 1.99 -5.45
CA GLY A 138 -29.22 0.60 -5.72
C GLY A 138 -28.29 -0.18 -6.67
N PHE A 139 -27.23 0.43 -7.21
CA PHE A 139 -26.26 -0.28 -8.05
C PHE A 139 -25.15 -1.02 -7.27
N GLY A 140 -25.27 -1.15 -5.94
CA GLY A 140 -24.37 -1.98 -5.14
C GLY A 140 -23.07 -1.33 -4.67
N LYS A 141 -22.93 0.00 -4.77
CA LYS A 141 -21.72 0.73 -4.32
C LYS A 141 -21.34 0.44 -2.86
N SER A 142 -22.27 0.67 -1.92
CA SER A 142 -22.04 0.40 -0.48
C SER A 142 -21.86 -1.09 -0.21
N THR A 143 -22.52 -1.97 -0.99
CA THR A 143 -22.34 -3.42 -0.87
C THR A 143 -20.90 -3.83 -1.21
N LEU A 144 -20.34 -3.33 -2.32
CA LEU A 144 -18.95 -3.60 -2.67
C LEU A 144 -17.98 -2.96 -1.68
N GLY A 145 -18.26 -1.72 -1.26
CA GLY A 145 -17.52 -1.05 -0.19
C GLY A 145 -17.43 -1.93 1.06
N ARG A 146 -18.56 -2.45 1.53
CA ARG A 146 -18.61 -3.34 2.70
C ARG A 146 -17.80 -4.62 2.53
N PHE A 147 -17.81 -5.23 1.34
CA PHE A 147 -16.95 -6.40 1.09
C PHE A 147 -15.46 -6.06 1.15
N LEU A 148 -15.07 -4.90 0.62
CA LEU A 148 -13.68 -4.44 0.69
C LEU A 148 -13.28 -4.08 2.13
N GLU A 149 -14.19 -3.52 2.92
CA GLU A 149 -13.99 -3.29 4.36
C GLU A 149 -13.67 -4.59 5.11
N LEU A 150 -14.39 -5.67 4.80
CA LEU A 150 -14.14 -7.00 5.37
C LEU A 150 -12.79 -7.60 4.96
N GLN A 151 -12.14 -7.05 3.92
CA GLN A 151 -10.78 -7.38 3.51
C GLN A 151 -9.74 -6.40 4.08
N GLY A 152 -10.13 -5.56 5.04
CA GLY A 152 -9.25 -4.62 5.73
C GLY A 152 -9.07 -3.27 5.03
N LYS A 153 -9.84 -2.95 4.00
CA LYS A 153 -9.79 -1.63 3.34
C LYS A 153 -10.54 -0.57 4.16
N ILE A 154 -10.02 0.66 4.15
CA ILE A 154 -10.68 1.79 4.79
C ILE A 154 -11.73 2.36 3.84
N ILE A 155 -12.99 2.31 4.25
CA ILE A 155 -14.13 2.80 3.46
C ILE A 155 -14.68 4.09 4.08
N TYR A 156 -14.94 5.08 3.25
CA TYR A 156 -15.67 6.28 3.63
C TYR A 156 -16.95 6.42 2.79
N GLU A 157 -18.11 6.40 3.43
CA GLU A 157 -19.38 6.69 2.75
C GLU A 157 -19.78 8.15 3.00
N THR A 158 -19.81 8.95 1.94
CA THR A 158 -20.16 10.39 2.00
C THR A 158 -21.57 10.66 2.54
N ASP A 159 -22.49 9.70 2.44
CA ASP A 159 -23.85 9.77 2.98
C ASP A 159 -23.93 9.61 4.51
N SER A 160 -22.80 9.32 5.16
CA SER A 160 -22.70 9.16 6.62
C SER A 160 -22.68 10.49 7.36
N ASP A 161 -22.19 11.55 6.72
CA ASP A 161 -22.01 12.86 7.32
C ASP A 161 -22.80 13.94 6.56
N GLN A 162 -23.27 14.97 7.26
CA GLN A 162 -23.92 16.11 6.61
C GLN A 162 -22.93 16.97 5.80
N ARG A 163 -21.64 16.90 6.11
CA ARG A 163 -20.54 17.65 5.47
C ARG A 163 -19.32 16.74 5.35
N LEU A 164 -18.55 16.91 4.30
CA LEU A 164 -17.28 16.21 4.14
C LEU A 164 -16.29 16.63 5.23
N PRO A 165 -15.45 15.70 5.74
CA PRO A 165 -14.34 16.04 6.61
C PRO A 165 -13.31 16.90 5.87
N ASN A 166 -12.40 17.52 6.63
CA ASN A 166 -11.36 18.37 6.06
C ASN A 166 -10.40 17.60 5.15
N ILE A 167 -10.11 16.35 5.50
CA ILE A 167 -9.31 15.41 4.72
C ILE A 167 -10.03 14.05 4.75
N ILE A 168 -9.93 13.24 3.68
CA ILE A 168 -10.46 11.88 3.58
C ILE A 168 -9.31 10.88 3.37
N MET A 169 -8.96 10.12 4.42
CA MET A 169 -7.94 9.07 4.38
C MET A 169 -8.56 7.68 4.19
N ALA A 170 -9.29 7.49 3.10
CA ALA A 170 -9.89 6.21 2.75
C ALA A 170 -9.13 5.54 1.60
N ASP A 171 -9.23 4.21 1.51
CA ASP A 171 -8.84 3.45 0.31
C ASP A 171 -9.97 3.50 -0.73
N VAL A 172 -11.22 3.51 -0.25
CA VAL A 172 -12.42 3.58 -1.08
C VAL A 172 -13.39 4.62 -0.53
N ILE A 173 -13.85 5.50 -1.40
CA ILE A 173 -14.89 6.48 -1.10
C ILE A 173 -16.16 6.08 -1.85
N VAL A 174 -17.23 5.85 -1.11
CA VAL A 174 -18.56 5.64 -1.68
C VAL A 174 -19.26 6.98 -1.76
N ALA A 175 -19.38 7.49 -3.00
CA ALA A 175 -20.15 8.69 -3.30
C ALA A 175 -21.65 8.33 -3.19
N GLY A 176 -22.26 8.85 -2.14
CA GLY A 176 -23.66 8.69 -1.82
C GLY A 176 -24.51 9.71 -2.55
N ASN A 177 -25.82 9.50 -2.53
CA ASN A 177 -26.77 10.30 -3.30
C ASN A 177 -27.69 11.16 -2.42
N ARG A 178 -27.51 11.13 -1.08
CA ARG A 178 -28.34 11.93 -0.17
C ARG A 178 -28.02 13.41 -0.27
N ASN A 179 -26.74 13.76 -0.41
CA ASN A 179 -26.30 15.14 -0.49
C ASN A 179 -26.04 15.55 -1.95
N ARG A 180 -27.10 15.99 -2.64
CA ARG A 180 -27.06 16.36 -4.07
C ARG A 180 -26.12 17.53 -4.40
N SER A 181 -25.70 18.30 -3.40
CA SER A 181 -24.73 19.39 -3.57
C SER A 181 -23.27 18.95 -3.50
N LEU A 182 -22.98 17.72 -3.07
CA LEU A 182 -21.61 17.21 -3.07
C LEU A 182 -21.26 16.71 -4.47
N SER A 183 -20.28 17.36 -5.08
CA SER A 183 -19.68 16.93 -6.34
C SER A 183 -18.51 15.98 -6.10
N ILE A 184 -18.08 15.32 -7.17
CA ILE A 184 -16.85 14.53 -7.17
C ILE A 184 -15.63 15.43 -6.93
N ASP A 185 -15.62 16.65 -7.46
CA ASP A 185 -14.55 17.61 -7.24
C ASP A 185 -14.43 18.01 -5.76
N ASP A 186 -15.56 18.15 -5.05
CA ASP A 186 -15.58 18.40 -3.61
C ASP A 186 -14.95 17.25 -2.82
N ILE A 187 -15.14 16.00 -3.26
CA ILE A 187 -14.53 14.81 -2.64
C ILE A 187 -13.02 14.81 -2.93
N CYS A 188 -12.62 15.02 -4.19
CA CYS A 188 -11.23 15.07 -4.61
C CYS A 188 -10.44 16.16 -3.88
N ALA A 189 -11.06 17.32 -3.62
CA ALA A 189 -10.44 18.42 -2.87
C ALA A 189 -10.14 18.08 -1.39
N ARG A 190 -10.68 16.97 -0.86
CA ARG A 190 -10.40 16.48 0.49
C ARG A 190 -9.38 15.35 0.51
N LEU A 191 -8.87 14.93 -0.64
CA LEU A 191 -7.84 13.92 -0.69
C LEU A 191 -6.49 14.51 -0.28
N PRO A 192 -5.64 13.74 0.43
CA PRO A 192 -4.29 14.19 0.76
C PRO A 192 -3.41 14.27 -0.49
N ASP A 193 -2.31 15.00 -0.40
CA ASP A 193 -1.27 14.98 -1.45
C ASP A 193 -0.73 13.55 -1.64
N GLY A 194 -0.25 13.24 -2.85
CA GLY A 194 0.35 11.93 -3.13
C GLY A 194 -0.63 10.80 -3.43
N VAL A 195 -1.93 11.08 -3.56
CA VAL A 195 -2.93 10.08 -4.02
C VAL A 195 -3.35 10.29 -5.47
N GLU A 196 -3.80 9.20 -6.09
CA GLU A 196 -4.41 9.19 -7.42
C GLU A 196 -5.87 8.72 -7.29
N PRO A 197 -6.87 9.59 -7.54
CA PRO A 197 -8.26 9.17 -7.54
C PRO A 197 -8.57 8.30 -8.76
N ILE A 198 -9.17 7.14 -8.53
CA ILE A 198 -9.64 6.22 -9.57
C ILE A 198 -11.17 6.19 -9.54
N PHE A 199 -11.79 6.69 -10.60
CA PHE A 199 -13.24 6.74 -10.71
C PHE A 199 -13.81 5.41 -11.18
N VAL A 200 -14.78 4.89 -10.43
CA VAL A 200 -15.53 3.69 -10.79
C VAL A 200 -17.00 4.08 -10.90
N GLU A 201 -17.50 4.13 -12.14
CA GLU A 201 -18.90 4.40 -12.44
C GLU A 201 -19.73 3.11 -12.29
N PHE A 202 -20.72 3.15 -11.40
CA PHE A 202 -21.73 2.12 -11.24
C PHE A 202 -22.98 2.56 -11.99
N SER A 203 -23.27 1.86 -13.08
CA SER A 203 -24.41 2.11 -13.95
C SER A 203 -25.09 0.80 -14.34
N LEU A 204 -26.25 0.88 -14.99
CA LEU A 204 -26.81 -0.29 -15.64
C LEU A 204 -25.96 -0.68 -16.85
N ALA A 205 -25.91 -1.99 -17.15
CA ALA A 205 -25.19 -2.48 -18.32
C ALA A 205 -25.72 -1.89 -19.64
N GLU A 206 -27.03 -1.65 -19.72
CA GLU A 206 -27.71 -1.04 -20.88
C GLU A 206 -27.28 0.42 -21.11
N GLU A 207 -26.99 1.17 -20.04
CA GLU A 207 -26.49 2.54 -20.10
C GLU A 207 -25.04 2.61 -20.61
N TYR A 208 -24.27 1.54 -20.38
CA TYR A 208 -22.91 1.43 -20.90
C TYR A 208 -22.90 1.07 -22.40
N LEU A 209 -23.81 0.19 -22.84
CA LEU A 209 -23.89 -0.27 -24.23
C LEU A 209 -24.46 0.78 -25.20
N THR A 210 -25.09 1.83 -24.66
CA THR A 210 -25.69 2.93 -25.43
C THR A 210 -24.80 4.18 -25.52
N LYS A 211 -23.76 4.30 -24.67
CA LYS A 211 -22.67 5.28 -24.83
C LYS A 211 -21.74 4.83 -25.97
N LYS A 212 -22.16 5.03 -27.23
CA LYS A 212 -21.30 4.95 -28.44
C LYS A 212 -20.97 6.35 -28.93
#